data_AF-A0AA35ITJ0-F1
#
_entry.id   AF-A0AA35ITJ0-F1
#
_cell.length_a   1.000
_cell.length_b   1.000
_cell.length_c   1.000
_cell.angle_alpha   90.00
_cell.angle_beta   90.00
_cell.angle_gamma   90.00
#
_symmetry.space_group_name_H-M   'P 1'
#
loop_
_entity.id
_entity.type
_entity.pdbx_description
1 polymer ?
#
loop_
_entity_poly.entity_id
_entity_poly.type
_entity_poly.pdbx_seq_one_letter_code
_entity_poly.pdbx_strand_id
1 'polypeptide(L)' 'MGAAYHFMGKAIPPHQLAIGTLGLLSLLVIPNPFKSAKAKTVDIKTDNKDEEQFIENYLKKHLERQDA' A
#
# COMPACT_ATOMS: atom_id res chain seq x y z
N MET A 1 -37.03 -13.19 7.68
CA MET A 1 -36.09 -14.32 7.88
C MET A 1 -34.71 -13.88 7.40
N GLY A 2 -34.01 -13.05 8.19
CA GLY A 2 -32.67 -12.57 7.81
C GLY A 2 -31.65 -13.69 8.01
N ALA A 3 -30.93 -14.05 6.96
CA ALA A 3 -30.05 -15.22 6.90
C ALA A 3 -28.90 -15.14 7.92
N ALA A 4 -29.12 -15.63 9.13
CA ALA A 4 -28.05 -15.98 10.05
C ALA A 4 -27.42 -17.27 9.51
N TYR A 5 -26.20 -17.17 9.00
CA TYR A 5 -25.49 -18.33 8.47
C TYR A 5 -24.90 -19.11 9.63
N HIS A 6 -25.34 -20.34 9.82
CA HIS A 6 -24.83 -21.22 10.86
C HIS A 6 -23.56 -21.92 10.37
N PHE A 7 -22.42 -21.51 10.91
CA PHE A 7 -21.17 -22.25 10.76
C PHE A 7 -20.90 -22.96 12.08
N MET A 8 -20.78 -24.30 12.04
CA MET A 8 -20.46 -25.12 13.20
C MET A 8 -21.36 -24.87 14.44
N GLY A 9 -22.68 -24.82 14.23
CA GLY A 9 -23.66 -24.59 15.31
C GLY A 9 -23.67 -23.17 15.89
N LYS A 10 -22.84 -22.25 15.38
CA LYS A 10 -22.83 -20.83 15.78
C LYS A 10 -23.42 -19.98 14.67
N ALA A 11 -24.36 -19.12 15.03
CA ALA A 11 -24.94 -18.14 14.12
C ALA A 11 -23.94 -17.02 13.89
N ILE A 12 -23.40 -16.91 12.67
CA ILE A 12 -22.56 -15.77 12.30
C ILE A 12 -23.45 -14.73 11.60
N PRO A 13 -23.42 -13.47 12.06
CA PRO A 13 -24.13 -12.39 11.40
C PRO A 13 -23.64 -12.24 9.94
N PRO A 14 -24.54 -12.11 8.97
CA PRO A 14 -24.19 -12.12 7.54
C PRO A 14 -23.24 -10.99 7.13
N HIS A 15 -23.28 -9.85 7.83
CA HIS A 15 -22.40 -8.72 7.55
C HIS A 15 -20.93 -9.02 7.87
N GLN A 16 -20.65 -9.79 8.93
CA GLN A 16 -19.27 -10.15 9.28
C GLN A 16 -18.67 -11.11 8.24
N LEU A 17 -19.49 -12.04 7.76
CA LEU A 17 -19.10 -12.96 6.70
C LEU A 17 -18.88 -12.24 5.36
N ALA A 18 -19.75 -11.28 5.01
CA ALA A 18 -19.59 -10.47 3.81
C ALA A 18 -18.30 -9.63 3.86
N ILE A 19 -18.00 -8.99 5.00
CA ILE A 19 -16.77 -8.21 5.17
C ILE A 19 -15.53 -9.12 5.05
N GLY A 20 -15.55 -10.29 5.70
CA GLY A 20 -14.44 -11.24 5.63
C GLY A 20 -14.20 -11.77 4.21
N THR A 21 -15.27 -12.10 3.49
CA THR A 21 -15.16 -12.59 2.09
C THR A 21 -14.66 -11.49 1.15
N LEU A 22 -15.23 -10.28 1.22
CA LEU A 22 -14.76 -9.15 0.41
C LEU A 22 -13.31 -8.76 0.75
N GLY A 23 -12.91 -8.83 2.03
CA GLY A 23 -11.53 -8.60 2.46
C GLY A 23 -10.55 -9.65 1.94
N LEU A 24 -10.96 -10.92 1.88
CA LEU A 24 -10.13 -11.98 1.32
C LEU A 24 -9.96 -11.82 -0.20
N LEU A 25 -11.06 -11.51 -0.91
CA LEU A 25 -11.00 -11.25 -2.35
C LEU A 25 -10.14 -10.02 -2.66
N SER A 26 -10.22 -8.95 -1.87
CA SER A 26 -9.40 -7.76 -2.09
C SER A 26 -7.91 -8.05 -1.88
N LEU A 27 -7.54 -8.82 -0.85
CA LEU A 27 -6.15 -9.27 -0.63
C LEU A 27 -5.61 -10.16 -1.76
N LEU A 28 -6.48 -10.94 -2.41
CA LEU A 28 -6.10 -11.83 -3.51
C LEU A 28 -5.92 -11.06 -4.84
N VAL A 29 -6.82 -10.13 -5.14
CA VAL A 29 -6.84 -9.39 -6.41
C VAL A 29 -5.85 -8.22 -6.41
N ILE A 30 -5.60 -7.59 -5.26
CA ILE A 30 -4.66 -6.48 -5.16
C ILE A 30 -3.22 -7.04 -5.14
N PRO A 31 -2.32 -6.57 -6.02
CA PRO A 31 -0.94 -7.04 -6.04
C PRO A 31 -0.25 -6.71 -4.72
N ASN A 32 -0.01 -7.75 -3.92
CA ASN A 32 0.66 -7.78 -2.61
C ASN A 32 0.64 -6.44 -1.83
N PRO A 33 -0.40 -6.19 -1.01
CA PRO A 33 -0.52 -4.96 -0.24
C PRO A 33 0.55 -4.81 0.85
N PHE A 34 1.29 -5.87 1.15
CA PHE A 34 2.41 -5.87 2.10
C PHE A 34 3.77 -5.69 1.42
N LYS A 35 3.81 -5.66 0.08
CA LYS A 35 5.04 -5.31 -0.64
C LYS A 35 5.19 -3.80 -0.52
N SER A 36 6.16 -3.36 0.29
CA SER A 36 6.54 -1.94 0.39
C SER A 36 6.73 -1.39 -1.03
N ALA A 37 5.83 -0.52 -1.46
CA ALA A 37 5.98 0.21 -2.70
C ALA A 37 7.21 1.08 -2.51
N LYS A 38 8.34 0.68 -3.11
CA LYS A 38 9.54 1.53 -3.11
C LYS A 38 9.10 2.91 -3.57
N ALA A 39 9.43 3.94 -2.77
CA ALA A 39 9.15 5.31 -3.11
C ALA A 39 9.55 5.54 -4.57
N LYS A 40 8.64 6.13 -5.35
CA LYS A 40 8.85 6.37 -6.78
C LYS A 40 10.05 7.30 -6.92
N THR A 41 11.23 6.72 -7.16
CA THR A 41 12.46 7.47 -7.41
C THR A 41 12.24 8.23 -8.70
N VAL A 42 12.15 9.56 -8.60
CA VAL A 42 12.06 10.45 -9.76
C VAL A 42 13.34 10.26 -10.55
N ASP A 43 13.23 9.82 -11.81
CA ASP A 43 14.38 9.70 -12.72
C ASP A 43 14.80 11.11 -13.12
N ILE A 44 15.80 11.67 -12.44
CA ILE A 44 16.33 13.01 -12.71
C ILE A 44 17.34 12.87 -13.84
N LYS A 45 16.86 12.84 -15.08
CA LYS A 45 17.73 12.97 -16.25
C LYS A 45 17.61 14.39 -16.77
N THR A 46 18.64 15.19 -16.52
CA THR A 46 18.77 16.56 -17.05
C THR A 46 19.93 16.58 -18.04
N ASP A 47 19.84 17.35 -19.12
CA ASP A 47 20.88 17.48 -20.17
C ASP A 47 22.20 18.14 -19.64
N ASN A 48 22.18 18.67 -18.41
CA ASN A 48 23.26 19.42 -17.78
C ASN A 48 23.78 18.71 -16.51
N LYS A 49 25.09 18.39 -16.50
CA LYS A 49 25.74 17.60 -15.43
C LYS A 49 25.81 18.30 -14.08
N ASP A 50 25.89 19.64 -14.08
CA ASP A 50 25.99 20.41 -12.83
C ASP A 50 24.66 20.45 -12.07
N GLU A 51 23.53 20.46 -12.79
CA GLU A 51 22.19 20.46 -12.21
C GLU A 51 21.82 19.10 -11.61
N GLU A 52 22.25 18.01 -12.23
CA GLU A 52 22.03 16.64 -11.74
C GLU A 52 22.70 16.45 -10.36
N GLN A 53 23.95 16.91 -10.22
CA GLN A 53 24.69 16.87 -8.95
C GLN A 53 24.06 17.78 -7.88
N PHE A 54 23.55 18.96 -8.27
CA PHE A 54 22.85 19.84 -7.34
C PHE A 54 21.58 19.18 -6.79
N ILE A 55 20.77 18.57 -7.67
CA ILE A 55 19.50 17.95 -7.28
C ILE A 55 19.75 16.72 -6.41
N GLU A 56 20.75 15.88 -6.71
CA GLU A 56 21.12 14.76 -5.84
C GLU A 56 21.53 15.22 -4.44
N ASN A 57 22.36 16.27 -4.37
CA ASN A 57 22.82 16.82 -3.10
C ASN A 57 21.69 17.48 -2.31
N TYR A 58 20.75 18.14 -3.01
CA TYR A 58 19.56 18.71 -2.42
C TYR A 58 18.64 17.61 -1.86
N LEU A 59 18.34 16.57 -2.64
CA LEU A 59 17.50 15.46 -2.21
C LEU A 59 18.09 14.69 -1.03
N LYS A 60 19.40 14.43 -1.02
CA LYS A 60 20.08 13.78 0.12
C LYS A 60 19.87 14.56 1.42
N LYS A 61 20.10 15.88 1.41
CA LYS A 61 19.95 16.74 2.60
C LYS A 61 18.53 16.87 3.13
N HIS A 62 17.54 16.73 2.25
CA HIS A 62 16.14 16.97 2.60
C HIS A 62 15.33 15.70 2.88
N LEU A 63 15.75 14.54 2.35
CA LEU A 63 15.16 13.25 2.70
C LEU A 63 15.58 12.79 4.10
N GLU A 64 16.84 12.99 4.51
CA GLU A 64 17.30 12.67 5.89
C GLU A 64 16.57 13.48 6.98
N ARG A 65 15.96 14.62 6.63
CA ARG A 65 15.29 15.51 7.58
C ARG A 65 13.80 15.22 7.73
N GLN A 66 13.22 14.41 6.85
CA GLN A 66 11.80 14.02 6.93
C GLN A 66 11.58 12.70 7.69
N ASP A 67 12.66 11.96 7.99
CA ASP A 67 12.64 10.67 8.69
C ASP A 67 13.11 10.76 10.17
N ALA A 68 13.15 11.96 10.76
CA ALA A 68 13.52 12.21 12.18
C ALA A 68 12.37 12.80 13.00
#